data_AF-A0A645GK03-F1
#
_entry.id   AF-A0A645GK03-F1
#
_cell.length_a   1.000
_cell.length_b   1.000
_cell.length_c   1.000
_cell.angle_alpha   90.00
_cell.angle_beta   90.00
_cell.angle_gamma   90.00
#
_symmetry.space_group_name_H-M   'P 1'
#
loop_
_entity.id
_entity.type
_entity.pdbx_description
1 polymer ?
#
loop_
_entity_poly.entity_id
_entity_poly.type
_entity_poly.pdbx_seq_one_letter_code
_entity_poly.pdbx_strand_id
1 'polypeptide(L)' 'MQGKVPVVVSILIDKNGKATLNNISKSSNDTEIDNEALRVAKIICQYEFVPASHRGEKVNALFPVVFLRNDIVP' A
#
# COMPACT_ATOMS: atom_id res chain seq x y z
N MET A 1 4.02 -19.82 18.78
CA MET A 1 3.46 -19.50 17.45
C MET A 1 3.73 -18.04 17.17
N GLN A 2 4.81 -17.72 16.46
CA GLN A 2 5.14 -16.33 16.12
C GLN A 2 4.23 -15.94 14.94
N GLY A 3 3.13 -15.24 15.24
CA GLY A 3 2.25 -14.71 14.20
C GLY A 3 3.09 -13.82 13.28
N LYS A 4 3.21 -14.20 12.01
CA LYS A 4 3.99 -13.44 11.02
C LYS A 4 3.44 -12.01 10.98
N VAL A 5 4.29 -11.04 11.31
CA VAL A 5 3.92 -9.63 11.35
C VAL A 5 3.61 -9.18 9.92
N PRO A 6 2.41 -8.64 9.62
CA PRO A 6 2.09 -8.17 8.29
C PRO A 6 2.89 -6.92 7.94
N VAL A 7 3.26 -6.76 6.67
CA VAL A 7 3.79 -5.50 6.15
C VAL A 7 2.62 -4.60 5.81
N VAL A 8 2.67 -3.34 6.23
CA VAL A 8 1.69 -2.33 5.82
C VAL A 8 2.42 -1.24 5.06
N VAL A 9 1.98 -1.03 3.82
CA VAL A 9 2.49 0.02 2.94
C VAL A 9 1.39 1.02 2.68
N SER A 10 1.65 2.28 2.95
CA SER A 10 0.71 3.35 2.66
C SER A 10 0.92 3.85 1.24
N ILE A 11 -0.17 3.92 0.47
CA ILE A 11 -0.22 4.60 -0.82
C ILE A 11 -1.07 5.86 -0.70
N LEU A 12 -0.68 6.93 -1.37
CA LEU A 12 -1.46 8.15 -1.50
C LEU A 12 -2.20 8.11 -2.83
N ILE A 13 -3.52 8.16 -2.80
CA ILE A 13 -4.33 8.38 -4.01
C ILE A 13 -4.75 9.85 -4.02
N ASP A 14 -4.35 10.58 -5.04
CA ASP A 14 -4.71 11.98 -5.18
C ASP A 14 -6.15 12.17 -5.69
N LYS A 15 -6.63 13.41 -5.67
CA LYS A 15 -7.97 13.78 -6.16
C LYS A 15 -8.21 13.50 -7.64
N ASN A 16 -7.17 13.19 -8.42
CA ASN A 16 -7.28 12.80 -9.83
C ASN A 16 -7.29 11.28 -10.02
N GLY A 17 -7.13 10.50 -8.95
CA GLY A 17 -7.05 9.04 -9.03
C GLY A 17 -5.64 8.52 -9.29
N LYS A 18 -4.61 9.36 -9.23
CA LYS A 18 -3.22 8.93 -9.38
C LYS A 18 -2.67 8.47 -8.04
N ALA A 19 -2.17 7.24 -8.01
CA ALA A 19 -1.55 6.67 -6.83
C ALA A 19 -0.03 6.93 -6.80
N THR A 20 0.50 7.20 -5.62
CA THR A 20 1.94 7.24 -5.35
C THR A 20 2.28 6.43 -4.11
N LEU A 21 3.45 5.80 -4.13
CA LEU A 21 3.99 5.13 -2.95
C LEU A 21 4.35 6.19 -1.90
N ASN A 22 3.86 6.05 -0.67
CA ASN A 22 4.20 6.96 0.41
C ASN A 22 5.34 6.38 1.27
N ASN A 23 5.06 5.33 2.04
CA ASN A 23 6.01 4.73 2.99
C ASN A 23 5.53 3.36 3.51
N ILE A 24 6.46 2.57 4.05
CA ILE A 24 6.10 1.45 4.94
C ILE A 24 5.60 2.06 6.26
N SER A 25 4.34 1.81 6.60
CA SER A 25 3.76 2.20 7.89
C SER A 25 3.96 1.13 8.97
N LYS A 26 4.22 -0.13 8.56
CA LYS A 26 4.61 -1.22 9.47
C LYS A 26 5.51 -2.23 8.76
N SER A 27 6.73 -2.41 9.28
CA SER A 27 7.70 -3.40 8.81
C SER A 27 7.43 -4.79 9.37
N SER A 28 7.77 -5.83 8.61
CA SER A 28 7.80 -7.22 9.10
C SER A 28 9.07 -7.57 9.89
N ASN A 29 10.05 -6.66 9.94
CA ASN A 29 11.43 -6.89 10.37
C ASN A 29 12.22 -7.88 9.50
N ASP A 30 11.73 -8.16 8.29
CA ASP A 30 12.41 -8.97 7.28
C ASP A 30 12.57 -8.10 6.02
N THR A 31 13.81 -7.73 5.71
CA THR A 31 14.14 -6.82 4.61
C THR A 31 13.70 -7.36 3.26
N GLU A 32 13.74 -8.68 3.04
CA GLU A 32 13.32 -9.27 1.76
C GLU A 32 11.81 -9.16 1.58
N ILE A 33 11.05 -9.48 2.63
CA ILE A 33 9.59 -9.38 2.65
C ILE A 33 9.14 -7.92 2.50
N ASP A 34 9.79 -6.99 3.20
CA ASP A 34 9.48 -5.56 3.11
C ASP A 34 9.77 -5.01 1.70
N ASN A 35 10.88 -5.40 1.08
CA ASN A 35 11.22 -4.99 -0.28
C ASN A 35 10.23 -5.53 -1.32
N GLU A 36 9.78 -6.77 -1.15
CA GLU A 36 8.81 -7.38 -2.05
C GLU A 36 7.43 -6.74 -1.90
N ALA A 37 7.00 -6.42 -0.67
CA ALA A 37 5.80 -5.62 -0.41
C ALA A 37 5.88 -4.23 -1.09
N LEU A 38 7.03 -3.58 -1.02
CA LEU A 38 7.25 -2.30 -1.71
C LEU A 38 7.21 -2.45 -3.24
N ARG A 39 7.74 -3.54 -3.80
CA ARG A 39 7.68 -3.82 -5.24
C ARG A 39 6.23 -3.98 -5.69
N VAL A 40 5.43 -4.77 -4.99
CA VAL A 40 4.00 -4.96 -5.30
C VAL A 40 3.22 -3.66 -5.12
N ALA A 41 3.45 -2.91 -4.05
CA ALA A 41 2.81 -1.60 -3.85
C ALA A 41 3.13 -0.61 -4.98
N LYS A 42 4.37 -0.61 -5.51
CA LYS A 42 4.72 0.20 -6.68
C LYS A 42 3.94 -0.20 -7.93
N ILE A 43 3.70 -1.49 -8.14
CA ILE A 43 2.87 -1.99 -9.26
C ILE A 43 1.41 -1.55 -9.07
N ILE A 44 0.87 -1.66 -7.86
CA ILE A 44 -0.48 -1.18 -7.52
C ILE A 44 -0.61 0.31 -7.86
N CYS A 45 0.42 1.12 -7.58
CA CYS A 45 0.39 2.55 -7.90
C CYS A 45 0.39 2.89 -9.40
N GLN A 46 0.60 1.92 -10.29
CA GLN A 46 0.53 2.14 -11.75
C GLN A 46 -0.89 2.10 -12.30
N TYR A 47 -1.87 1.62 -11.52
CA TYR A 47 -3.27 1.58 -11.91
C TYR A 47 -3.95 2.94 -11.73
N GLU A 48 -5.00 3.19 -12.51
CA GLU A 48 -5.89 4.32 -12.31
C GLU A 48 -6.93 4.00 -11.23
N PHE A 49 -7.01 4.84 -10.20
CA PHE A 49 -7.95 4.67 -9.10
C PHE A 49 -9.13 5.59 -9.21
N VAL A 50 -10.27 5.16 -8.66
CA VAL A 50 -11.36 6.08 -8.35
C VAL A 50 -10.96 6.87 -7.09
N PRO A 51 -10.83 8.21 -7.17
CA PRO A 51 -10.43 9.02 -6.02
C PRO A 51 -11.52 9.00 -4.95
N ALA A 52 -11.10 9.11 -3.69
CA ALA A 52 -12.02 9.27 -2.58
C ALA A 52 -12.80 10.58 -2.70
N SER A 53 -14.04 10.59 -2.21
CA SER A 53 -14.85 11.80 -2.12
C SER A 53 -15.25 12.10 -0.68
N HIS A 54 -15.17 13.37 -0.30
CA HIS A 54 -15.71 13.87 0.95
C HIS A 54 -16.67 15.03 0.65
N ARG A 55 -17.95 14.84 0.99
CA ARG A 55 -19.02 15.81 0.74
C ARG A 55 -19.16 16.23 -0.73
N GLY A 56 -18.98 15.29 -1.65
CA GLY A 56 -19.10 15.53 -3.10
C GLY A 56 -17.81 15.99 -3.78
N GLU A 57 -16.81 16.44 -3.00
CA GLU A 57 -15.52 16.88 -3.53
C GLU A 57 -14.52 15.73 -3.54
N LYS A 58 -13.71 15.64 -4.60
CA LYS A 58 -12.61 14.66 -4.69
C LYS A 58 -11.45 15.10 -3.79
N VAL A 59 -10.92 14.19 -2.99
CA VAL A 59 -9.87 14.47 -2.01
C VAL A 59 -8.69 13.53 -2.15
N ASN A 60 -7.53 13.98 -1.67
CA ASN A 60 -6.38 13.11 -1.49
C ASN A 60 -6.62 12.20 -0.28
N ALA A 61 -6.29 10.92 -0.39
CA ALA A 61 -6.48 9.96 0.69
C ALA A 61 -5.30 8.98 0.79
N LEU A 62 -4.90 8.68 2.02
CA LEU A 62 -3.91 7.64 2.32
C LEU A 62 -4.63 6.31 2.53
N PHE A 63 -4.24 5.29 1.76
CA PHE A 63 -4.76 3.95 1.84
C PHE A 63 -3.68 2.98 2.34
N PRO A 64 -3.91 2.27 3.47
CA PRO A 64 -3.02 1.22 3.90
C PRO A 64 -3.27 -0.05 3.09
N VAL A 65 -2.24 -0.53 2.39
CA VAL A 65 -2.22 -1.84 1.75
C VAL A 65 -1.52 -2.82 2.68
N VAL A 66 -2.21 -3.89 3.04
CA VAL A 66 -1.70 -4.91 3.96
C VAL A 66 -1.23 -6.10 3.16
N PHE A 67 0.00 -6.53 3.38
CA PHE A 67 0.57 -7.72 2.79
C PHE A 67 0.84 -8.78 3.86
N LEU A 68 0.24 -9.95 3.69
CA LEU A 68 0.63 -11.15 4.42
C LEU A 68 1.76 -11.85 3.67
N ARG A 69 2.59 -12.60 4.39
CA ARG A 69 3.72 -13.31 3.76
C ARG A 69 3.28 -14.22 2.59
N ASN A 70 2.09 -14.81 2.68
CA ASN A 70 1.58 -15.67 1.62
C ASN A 70 1.06 -14.90 0.38
N ASP A 71 0.87 -13.58 0.49
CA ASP A 71 0.43 -12.72 -0.62
C ASP A 71 1.61 -12.28 -1.50
N ILE A 72 2.83 -12.35 -0.97
CA ILE A 72 4.05 -11.78 -1.58
C ILE A 72 5.13 -12.82 -1.86
N VAL A 73 5.06 -13.99 -1.23
CA VAL A 73 5.99 -15.10 -1.49
C VAL A 73 5.25 -16.18 -2.29
N PRO A 74 5.80 -16.62 -3.44
CA PRO A 74 5.25 -17.73 -4.23
C PRO A 74 5.15 -19.06 -3.46
#